data_AF-T0CRW6-F1
#
_entry.id   AF-T0CRW6-F1
#
_cell.length_a   1.000
_cell.length_b   1.000
_cell.length_c   1.000
_cell.angle_alpha   90.00
_cell.angle_beta   90.00
_cell.angle_gamma   90.00
#
_symmetry.space_group_name_H-M   'P 1'
#
loop_
_entity.id
_entity.type
_entity.pdbx_description
1 polymer ?
#
loop_
_entity_poly.entity_id
_entity_poly.type
_entity_poly.pdbx_seq_one_letter_code
_entity_poly.pdbx_strand_id
1 'polypeptide(L)' 'MSVRWLTIIPIIGIFIGVIFANHATPIVLGMPFLFFYMVVWIVLTSVCMAIVYKFDPTNKE' A
#
# COMPACT_ATOMS: atom_id res chain seq x y z
N MET A 1 -3.89 -20.43 0.54
CA MET A 1 -4.37 -19.91 1.84
C MET A 1 -3.45 -18.84 2.45
N SER A 2 -2.11 -18.93 2.38
CA SER A 2 -1.22 -17.97 3.10
C SER A 2 -1.08 -16.57 2.47
N VAL A 3 -1.05 -16.45 1.13
CA VAL A 3 -0.80 -15.17 0.44
C VAL A 3 -1.92 -14.14 0.56
N ARG A 4 -3.13 -14.57 0.95
CA ARG A 4 -4.31 -13.70 1.07
C ARG A 4 -4.23 -12.73 2.24
N TRP A 5 -3.29 -12.90 3.16
CA TRP A 5 -3.03 -11.95 4.24
C TRP A 5 -2.27 -10.71 3.77
N LEU A 6 -1.53 -10.77 2.63
CA LEU A 6 -0.83 -9.61 2.08
C LEU A 6 -1.79 -8.48 1.67
N THR A 7 -3.03 -8.79 1.31
CA THR A 7 -4.03 -7.79 0.90
C THR A 7 -4.58 -6.97 2.06
N ILE A 8 -4.39 -7.41 3.30
CA ILE A 8 -4.81 -6.67 4.50
C ILE A 8 -3.76 -5.59 4.87
N ILE A 9 -2.50 -5.79 4.49
CA ILE A 9 -1.40 -4.85 4.74
C ILE A 9 -1.68 -3.44 4.19
N PRO A 10 -2.06 -3.26 2.90
CA PRO A 10 -2.36 -1.92 2.38
C PRO A 10 -3.55 -1.27 3.06
N ILE A 11 -4.55 -2.04 3.49
CA ILE A 11 -5.72 -1.51 4.21
C ILE A 11 -5.28 -0.95 5.56
N ILE A 12 -4.57 -1.74 6.37
CA ILE A 12 -4.09 -1.30 7.68
C ILE A 12 -3.15 -0.10 7.54
N GLY A 13 -2.26 -0.15 6.54
CA GLY A 13 -1.34 0.93 6.23
C GLY A 13 -2.02 2.25 5.92
N ILE A 14 -2.98 2.26 5.00
CA ILE A 14 -3.70 3.47 4.63
C ILE A 14 -4.47 4.02 5.83
N PHE A 15 -5.24 3.20 6.55
CA PHE A 15 -6.08 3.69 7.64
C PHE A 15 -5.30 4.11 8.89
N ILE A 16 -4.32 3.31 9.33
CA ILE A 16 -3.54 3.63 10.53
C ILE A 16 -2.54 4.75 10.23
N GLY A 17 -1.81 4.65 9.12
CA GLY A 17 -0.76 5.62 8.88
C GLY A 17 -1.26 6.94 8.32
N VAL A 18 -2.53 7.08 7.89
CA VAL A 18 -3.14 8.43 7.71
C VAL A 18 -3.15 9.21 9.02
N ILE A 19 -3.33 8.57 10.18
CA ILE A 19 -3.27 9.25 11.49
C ILE A 19 -1.89 9.89 11.70
N PHE A 20 -0.83 9.24 11.22
CA PHE A 20 0.57 9.70 11.33
C PHE A 20 1.05 10.52 10.12
N ALA A 21 0.38 10.42 8.97
CA ALA A 21 0.76 11.08 7.73
C ALA A 21 -0.05 12.34 7.46
N ASN A 22 -1.12 12.59 8.23
CA ASN A 22 -1.96 13.77 8.14
C ASN A 22 -1.28 15.01 8.76
N HIS A 23 -0.09 15.33 8.26
CA HIS A 23 0.64 16.54 8.59
C HIS A 23 0.97 17.27 7.30
N ALA A 24 0.75 18.60 7.29
CA ALA A 24 1.08 19.44 6.14
C ALA A 24 2.60 19.52 5.89
N THR A 25 3.40 19.25 6.92
CA THR A 25 4.86 19.18 6.87
C THR A 25 5.33 17.81 7.35
N PRO A 26 6.32 17.18 6.69
CA PRO A 26 7.20 17.74 5.66
C PRO A 26 6.58 17.78 4.24
N ILE A 27 7.03 18.72 3.41
CA ILE A 27 6.70 18.73 1.98
C ILE A 27 7.66 17.78 1.28
N VAL A 28 7.12 16.79 0.58
CA VAL A 28 7.89 15.79 -0.18
C VAL A 28 7.59 15.98 -1.65
N LEU A 29 8.62 16.15 -2.49
CA LEU A 29 8.46 16.36 -3.94
C LEU A 29 7.50 17.54 -4.31
N GLY A 30 7.43 18.57 -3.47
CA GLY A 30 6.55 19.73 -3.69
C GLY A 30 5.08 19.51 -3.29
N MET A 31 4.74 18.37 -2.69
CA MET A 31 3.39 18.06 -2.19
C MET A 31 3.38 17.79 -0.67
N PRO A 32 2.24 18.01 0.02
CA PRO A 32 2.09 17.63 1.42
C PRO A 32 2.38 16.14 1.64
N PHE A 33 2.96 15.79 2.79
CA PHE A 33 3.35 14.42 3.13
C PHE A 33 2.22 13.41 2.92
N LEU A 34 0.98 13.78 3.25
CA LEU A 34 -0.20 12.94 3.08
C LEU A 34 -0.39 12.47 1.62
N PHE A 35 -0.16 13.34 0.64
CA PHE A 35 -0.29 12.97 -0.78
C PHE A 35 0.80 11.99 -1.20
N PHE A 36 2.06 12.27 -0.82
CA PHE A 36 3.17 11.35 -1.07
C PHE A 36 2.91 9.98 -0.44
N TYR A 37 2.44 9.97 0.80
CA TYR A 37 2.08 8.77 1.55
C TYR A 37 1.02 7.94 0.80
N MET A 38 -0.06 8.58 0.34
CA MET A 38 -1.12 7.92 -0.44
C MET A 38 -0.57 7.28 -1.72
N VAL A 39 0.30 7.98 -2.46
CA VAL A 39 0.94 7.45 -3.68
C VAL A 39 1.79 6.22 -3.37
N VAL A 40 2.60 6.26 -2.31
CA VAL A 40 3.39 5.11 -1.86
C VAL A 40 2.49 3.90 -1.58
N TRP A 41 1.36 4.09 -0.88
CA TRP A 41 0.43 3.00 -0.60
C TRP A 41 -0.28 2.46 -1.85
N ILE A 42 -0.62 3.30 -2.83
CA ILE A 42 -1.18 2.83 -4.10
C ILE A 42 -0.18 1.91 -4.81
N VAL A 43 1.08 2.32 -4.91
CA VAL A 43 2.15 1.50 -5.50
C VAL A 43 2.32 0.21 -4.72
N LEU A 44 2.37 0.28 -3.37
CA LEU A 44 2.49 -0.90 -2.53
C LEU A 44 1.33 -1.88 -2.71
N THR A 45 0.11 -1.37 -2.89
CA THR A 45 -1.08 -2.20 -3.15
C THR A 45 -0.96 -2.96 -4.47
N SER A 46 -0.46 -2.28 -5.53
CA SER A 46 -0.17 -2.93 -6.82
C SER A 46 0.90 -4.01 -6.68
N VAL A 47 1.98 -3.74 -5.92
CA VAL A 47 3.02 -4.73 -5.62
C VAL A 47 2.47 -5.91 -4.84
N CYS A 48 1.66 -5.68 -3.81
CA CYS A 48 0.99 -6.74 -3.06
C CYS A 48 0.14 -7.63 -3.98
N MET A 49 -0.63 -7.04 -4.89
CA MET A 49 -1.39 -7.81 -5.89
C MET A 49 -0.46 -8.57 -6.84
N ALA A 50 0.61 -7.96 -7.34
CA ALA A 50 1.58 -8.64 -8.20
C ALA A 50 2.25 -9.84 -7.51
N ILE A 51 2.57 -9.71 -6.21
CA ILE A 51 3.08 -10.81 -5.38
C ILE A 51 2.00 -11.87 -5.23
N VAL A 52 0.76 -11.50 -4.90
CA VAL A 52 -0.35 -12.45 -4.82
C VAL A 52 -0.50 -13.20 -6.15
N TYR A 53 -0.53 -12.54 -7.30
CA TYR A 53 -0.60 -13.17 -8.61
C TYR A 53 0.57 -14.12 -8.89
N LYS A 54 1.79 -13.73 -8.52
CA LYS A 54 2.99 -14.56 -8.75
C LYS A 54 3.01 -15.83 -7.87
N PHE A 55 2.50 -15.72 -6.64
CA PHE A 55 2.56 -16.80 -5.65
C PHE A 55 1.24 -17.56 -5.48
N ASP A 56 0.13 -17.08 -6.03
CA ASP A 56 -1.13 -17.81 -6.06
C ASP A 56 -1.06 -18.88 -7.15
N PRO A 57 -0.96 -20.17 -6.78
CA PRO A 57 -0.87 -21.25 -7.75
C PRO A 57 -2.21 -21.49 -8.48
N THR A 58 -3.28 -20.79 -8.10
CA THR A 58 -4.59 -20.87 -8.78
C THR A 58 -4.58 -20.22 -10.16
N ASN A 59 -3.62 -19.33 -10.46
CA ASN A 59 -3.42 -18.74 -11.79
C ASN A 59 -2.40 -19.52 -12.65
N LYS A 60 -2.14 -20.79 -12.32
CA LYS A 60 -1.35 -21.73 -13.15
C LYS A 60 -2.28 -22.57 -14.04
N GLU A 61 -3.20 -21.92 -14.74
CA GLU A 61 -3.90 -22.53 -15.88
C GLU A 61 -3.13 -22.23 -17.18
#